data_AF-A0AAW1VFV5-F1
#
_entry.id   AF-A0AAW1VFV5-F1
#
_cell.length_a   1.000
_cell.length_b   1.000
_cell.length_c   1.000
_cell.angle_alpha   90.00
_cell.angle_beta   90.00
_cell.angle_gamma   90.00
#
_symmetry.space_group_name_H-M   'P 1'
#
loop_
_entity.id
_entity.type
_entity.pdbx_description
1 polymer ?
#
loop_
_entity_poly.entity_id
_entity_poly.type
_entity_poly.pdbx_seq_one_letter_code
_entity_poly.pdbx_strand_id
1 'polypeptide(L)'
;MFGLCGSPEKSHCAPKKAQSCAPKKVKRKESSCKAKSGKSCRPGKVTRNAFFNFLREFRVQHCEWHVTKIAVEGAKRWCSMSEAERKKFIELAKCAPKMKYRRRKHKSKRRRC
;
A
#
# COMPACT_ATOMS: atom_id res chain seq x y z
N MET A 1 54.11 9.81 -7.52
CA MET A 1 53.94 9.79 -6.06
C MET A 1 52.44 9.75 -5.78
N PHE A 2 51.92 8.57 -5.41
CA PHE A 2 51.49 8.22 -4.04
C PHE A 2 50.38 9.18 -3.54
N GLY A 3 49.11 8.75 -3.45
CA GLY A 3 48.58 7.96 -2.33
C GLY A 3 48.37 8.90 -1.13
N LEU A 4 47.19 9.01 -0.50
CA LEU A 4 46.68 7.98 0.40
C LEU A 4 45.24 8.30 0.87
N CYS A 5 44.51 7.20 1.04
CA CYS A 5 43.36 7.01 1.93
C CYS A 5 43.67 7.39 3.39
N GLY A 6 42.66 7.85 4.16
CA GLY A 6 42.82 8.05 5.61
C GLY A 6 41.50 8.26 6.36
N SER A 7 40.94 7.18 6.90
CA SER A 7 39.86 7.11 7.89
C SER A 7 40.16 7.88 9.19
N PRO A 8 39.14 8.02 10.07
CA PRO A 8 39.37 7.66 11.45
C PRO A 8 38.44 6.53 11.91
N GLU A 9 39.07 5.39 12.19
CA GLU A 9 38.55 4.28 12.98
C GLU A 9 38.71 4.59 14.48
N LYS A 10 37.72 4.19 15.29
CA LYS A 10 37.76 3.72 16.70
C LYS A 10 36.31 3.60 17.17
N SER A 11 35.63 2.48 16.98
CA SER A 11 35.66 1.27 17.83
C SER A 11 35.48 1.58 19.32
N HIS A 12 34.28 1.34 19.85
CA HIS A 12 34.06 0.65 21.13
C HIS A 12 32.64 0.08 21.14
N CYS A 13 32.58 -1.22 21.44
CA CYS A 13 31.40 -2.06 21.46
C CYS A 13 30.86 -2.19 22.90
N ALA A 14 29.56 -2.49 23.00
CA ALA A 14 28.81 -3.07 24.14
C ALA A 14 28.01 -2.12 25.06
N PRO A 15 26.91 -2.58 25.72
CA PRO A 15 26.31 -3.92 25.70
C PRO A 15 24.85 -3.98 25.22
N LYS A 16 24.47 -5.18 24.78
CA LYS A 16 23.10 -5.56 24.38
C LYS A 16 22.16 -5.53 25.59
N LYS A 17 21.12 -4.69 25.56
CA LYS A 17 19.89 -4.97 26.32
C LYS A 17 19.04 -5.93 25.51
N ALA A 18 19.12 -7.21 25.88
CA ALA A 18 18.14 -8.21 25.51
C ALA A 18 16.78 -7.80 26.11
N GLN A 19 15.99 -7.03 25.36
CA GLN A 19 14.59 -6.86 25.70
C GLN A 19 13.82 -7.99 25.04
N SER A 20 13.66 -9.05 25.84
CA SER A 20 12.86 -10.25 25.60
C SER A 20 11.79 -10.07 24.53
N CYS A 21 11.88 -10.88 23.47
CA CYS A 21 10.78 -11.13 22.55
C CYS A 21 9.63 -11.78 23.33
N ALA A 22 8.76 -10.97 23.95
CA ALA A 22 7.47 -11.46 24.39
C ALA A 22 6.58 -11.57 23.14
N PRO A 23 6.18 -12.78 22.70
CA PRO A 23 5.18 -12.88 21.64
C PRO A 23 3.88 -12.31 22.20
N LYS A 24 3.53 -11.09 21.81
CA LYS A 24 2.16 -10.62 21.98
C LYS A 24 1.30 -11.64 21.23
N LYS A 25 0.56 -12.46 21.97
CA LYS A 25 -0.50 -13.33 21.43
C LYS A 25 -1.48 -12.41 20.71
N VAL A 26 -1.21 -12.12 19.44
CA VAL A 26 -2.22 -11.61 18.52
C VAL A 26 -3.25 -12.73 18.48
N LYS A 27 -4.36 -12.54 19.19
CA LYS A 27 -5.58 -13.28 18.90
C LYS A 27 -5.85 -13.03 17.43
N ARG A 28 -5.41 -13.97 16.59
CA ARG A 28 -5.85 -14.08 15.20
C ARG A 28 -7.35 -14.17 15.32
N LYS A 29 -8.01 -13.04 15.10
CA LYS A 29 -9.45 -13.02 14.92
C LYS A 29 -9.59 -13.76 13.61
N GLU A 30 -9.90 -15.04 13.71
CA GLU A 30 -10.24 -15.90 12.59
C GLU A 30 -11.28 -15.12 11.80
N SER A 31 -10.81 -14.50 10.72
CA SER A 31 -11.66 -13.70 9.87
C SER A 31 -12.48 -14.74 9.16
N SER A 32 -13.65 -15.04 9.72
CA SER A 32 -14.68 -15.83 9.07
C SER A 32 -14.67 -15.40 7.61
N CYS A 33 -14.21 -16.29 6.75
CA CYS A 33 -14.19 -16.10 5.31
C CYS A 33 -15.65 -15.99 4.89
N LYS A 34 -16.22 -14.80 5.03
CA LYS A 34 -17.39 -14.40 4.25
C LYS A 34 -16.87 -14.39 2.83
N ALA A 35 -17.03 -15.52 2.16
CA ALA A 35 -16.94 -15.65 0.72
C ALA A 35 -17.81 -14.53 0.15
N LYS A 36 -17.18 -13.41 -0.20
CA LYS A 36 -17.86 -12.36 -0.94
C LYS A 36 -17.95 -12.88 -2.36
N SER A 37 -19.07 -13.54 -2.59
CA SER A 37 -19.75 -13.75 -3.86
C SER A 37 -19.16 -12.92 -5.01
N GLY A 38 -18.62 -13.64 -5.99
CA GLY A 38 -18.31 -13.13 -7.32
C GLY A 38 -16.95 -12.48 -7.44
N LYS A 39 -16.11 -13.08 -8.30
CA LYS A 39 -14.99 -12.45 -9.00
C LYS A 39 -15.55 -11.34 -9.91
N SER A 40 -16.28 -10.37 -9.36
CA SER A 40 -16.89 -9.35 -10.18
C SER A 40 -15.81 -8.35 -10.54
N CYS A 41 -15.54 -8.24 -11.83
CA CYS A 41 -14.74 -7.22 -12.51
C CYS A 41 -15.20 -5.78 -12.24
N ARG A 42 -15.91 -5.50 -11.13
CA ARG A 42 -16.48 -4.19 -10.88
C ARG A 42 -15.32 -3.21 -10.72
N PRO A 43 -15.21 -2.21 -11.60
CA PRO A 43 -14.04 -1.34 -11.65
C PRO A 43 -13.94 -0.43 -10.41
N GLY A 44 -15.02 -0.31 -9.63
CA GLY A 44 -15.03 0.49 -8.41
C GLY A 44 -15.12 1.99 -8.73
N LYS A 45 -14.91 2.81 -7.68
CA LYS A 45 -15.06 4.27 -7.77
C LYS A 45 -13.87 4.92 -8.45
N VAL A 46 -14.14 5.99 -9.21
CA VAL A 46 -13.08 6.89 -9.69
C VAL A 46 -12.49 7.62 -8.49
N THR A 47 -11.17 7.68 -8.44
CA THR A 47 -10.42 8.30 -7.35
C THR A 47 -9.66 9.52 -7.84
N ARG A 48 -9.20 10.34 -6.90
CA ARG A 48 -8.34 11.49 -7.19
C ARG A 48 -6.88 11.11 -7.45
N ASN A 49 -6.56 9.81 -7.45
CA ASN A 49 -5.23 9.32 -7.78
C ASN A 49 -5.27 8.69 -9.17
N ALA A 50 -4.48 9.24 -10.09
CA ALA A 50 -4.41 8.79 -11.47
C ALA A 50 -4.00 7.32 -11.59
N PHE A 51 -3.06 6.86 -10.75
CA PHE A 51 -2.59 5.47 -10.77
C PHE A 51 -3.73 4.50 -10.39
N PHE A 52 -4.53 4.82 -9.39
CA PHE A 52 -5.67 3.95 -9.03
C PHE A 52 -6.76 3.95 -10.11
N ASN A 53 -6.92 5.05 -10.86
CA ASN A 53 -7.81 5.09 -12.01
C ASN A 53 -7.29 4.23 -13.18
N PHE A 54 -5.97 4.16 -13.36
CA PHE A 54 -5.36 3.21 -14.29
C PHE A 54 -5.56 1.76 -13.82
N LEU A 55 -5.26 1.45 -12.56
CA LEU A 55 -5.45 0.09 -12.03
C LEU A 55 -6.90 -0.38 -12.09
N ARG A 56 -7.85 0.57 -12.04
CA ARG A 56 -9.27 0.30 -12.26
C ARG A 56 -9.53 -0.28 -13.64
N GLU A 57 -9.03 0.34 -14.70
CA GLU A 57 -9.17 -0.17 -16.08
C GLU A 57 -8.35 -1.45 -16.28
N PHE A 58 -7.12 -1.47 -15.77
CA PHE A 58 -6.22 -2.62 -15.85
C PHE A 58 -6.84 -3.88 -15.21
N ARG A 59 -7.57 -3.72 -14.10
CA ARG A 59 -8.28 -4.84 -13.47
C ARG A 59 -9.44 -5.37 -14.30
N VAL A 60 -10.14 -4.52 -15.07
CA VAL A 60 -11.23 -4.96 -15.97
C VAL A 60 -10.66 -5.79 -17.11
N GLN A 61 -9.49 -5.40 -17.63
CA GLN A 61 -8.80 -6.16 -18.69
C GLN A 61 -8.25 -7.50 -18.17
N HIS A 62 -7.87 -7.57 -16.90
CA HIS A 62 -7.24 -8.75 -16.28
C HIS A 62 -8.05 -9.32 -15.11
N CYS A 63 -9.37 -9.44 -15.26
CA CYS A 63 -10.26 -9.86 -14.17
C CYS A 63 -9.96 -11.22 -13.55
N GLU A 64 -9.38 -12.12 -14.33
CA GLU A 64 -9.07 -13.48 -13.91
C GLU A 64 -7.83 -13.54 -13.02
N TRP A 65 -7.02 -12.47 -13.02
CA TRP A 65 -5.79 -12.42 -12.26
C TRP A 65 -6.06 -12.14 -10.79
N HIS A 66 -5.21 -12.73 -9.94
CA HIS A 66 -5.22 -12.41 -8.52
C HIS A 66 -4.88 -10.93 -8.30
N VAL A 67 -5.53 -10.29 -7.33
CA VAL A 67 -5.39 -8.84 -7.06
C VAL A 67 -3.93 -8.43 -6.87
N THR A 68 -3.13 -9.25 -6.19
CA THR A 68 -1.69 -9.02 -6.01
C THR A 68 -0.94 -8.97 -7.35
N LYS A 69 -1.25 -9.89 -8.28
CA LYS A 69 -0.63 -9.94 -9.61
C LYS A 69 -0.99 -8.70 -10.42
N ILE A 70 -2.27 -8.29 -10.38
CA ILE A 70 -2.75 -7.06 -11.03
C ILE A 70 -2.03 -5.83 -10.49
N ALA A 71 -1.81 -5.75 -9.17
CA ALA A 71 -1.11 -4.63 -8.57
C ALA A 71 0.37 -4.57 -8.99
N VAL A 72 1.07 -5.70 -9.01
CA VAL A 72 2.49 -5.78 -9.39
C VAL A 72 2.67 -5.46 -10.88
N GLU A 73 1.94 -6.14 -11.77
CA GLU A 73 2.06 -5.93 -13.21
C GLU A 73 1.52 -4.57 -13.64
N GLY A 74 0.44 -4.10 -13.01
CA GLY A 74 -0.08 -2.76 -13.21
C GLY A 74 0.93 -1.69 -12.80
N ALA A 75 1.63 -1.86 -11.67
CA ALA A 75 2.67 -0.92 -11.26
C ALA A 75 3.82 -0.87 -12.28
N LYS A 76 4.29 -2.03 -12.76
CA LYS A 76 5.31 -2.09 -13.82
C LYS A 76 4.85 -1.35 -15.07
N ARG A 77 3.65 -1.67 -15.57
CA ARG A 77 3.10 -1.03 -16.78
C ARG A 77 2.95 0.47 -16.61
N TRP A 78 2.49 0.93 -15.45
CA TRP A 78 2.35 2.36 -15.13
C TRP A 78 3.69 3.09 -15.16
N CYS A 79 4.75 2.49 -14.61
CA CYS A 79 6.09 3.05 -14.67
C CYS A 79 6.63 3.14 -16.11
N SER A 80 6.27 2.18 -16.96
CA SER A 80 6.67 2.16 -18.38
C SER A 80 5.79 3.00 -19.31
N MET A 81 4.65 3.53 -18.85
CA MET A 81 3.76 4.35 -19.68
C MET A 81 4.34 5.75 -19.94
N SER A 82 4.11 6.27 -21.13
CA SER A 82 4.44 7.65 -21.50
C SER A 82 3.55 8.66 -20.74
N GLU A 83 4.01 9.91 -20.64
CA GLU A 83 3.22 10.97 -20.00
C GLU A 83 1.88 11.22 -20.71
N ALA A 84 1.85 11.06 -22.04
CA ALA A 84 0.63 11.19 -22.84
C ALA A 84 -0.43 10.15 -22.44
N GLU A 85 -0.03 8.90 -22.25
CA GLU A 85 -0.94 7.84 -21.78
C GLU A 85 -1.40 8.11 -20.33
N ARG A 86 -0.50 8.58 -19.46
CA ARG A 86 -0.83 8.95 -18.07
C ARG A 86 -1.77 10.16 -17.98
N LYS A 87 -1.68 11.10 -18.94
CA LYS A 87 -2.48 12.34 -18.97
C LYS A 87 -3.97 12.07 -18.87
N LYS A 88 -4.48 11.05 -19.59
CA LYS A 88 -5.89 10.63 -19.51
C LYS A 88 -6.33 10.36 -18.07
N PHE A 89 -5.52 9.62 -17.32
CA PHE A 89 -5.83 9.25 -15.94
C PHE A 89 -5.62 10.40 -14.95
N ILE A 90 -4.71 11.33 -15.26
CA ILE A 90 -4.47 12.56 -14.50
C ILE A 90 -5.68 13.50 -14.61
N GLU A 91 -6.20 13.71 -15.81
CA GLU A 91 -7.40 14.54 -16.00
C GLU A 91 -8.62 13.93 -15.31
N LEU A 92 -8.81 12.61 -15.42
CA LEU A 92 -9.86 11.90 -14.66
C LEU A 92 -9.70 12.08 -13.14
N ALA A 93 -8.47 12.04 -12.64
CA ALA A 93 -8.18 12.25 -11.23
C ALA A 93 -8.49 13.67 -10.77
N LYS A 94 -8.24 14.69 -11.61
CA LYS A 94 -8.58 16.09 -11.30
C LYS A 94 -10.09 16.30 -11.17
N CYS A 95 -10.87 15.66 -12.03
CA CYS A 95 -12.33 15.74 -12.02
C CYS A 95 -13.00 14.87 -10.94
N ALA A 96 -12.24 14.03 -10.23
CA ALA A 96 -12.81 13.11 -9.25
C ALA A 96 -13.34 13.83 -7.99
N PRO A 97 -14.51 13.42 -7.46
CA PRO A 97 -15.10 14.06 -6.29
C PRO A 97 -14.22 13.91 -5.04
N LYS A 98 -14.13 14.98 -4.24
CA LYS A 98 -13.43 14.95 -2.95
C LYS A 98 -14.22 14.10 -1.95
N MET A 99 -13.69 12.93 -1.59
CA MET A 99 -14.27 12.10 -0.53
C MET A 99 -14.01 12.71 0.84
N LYS A 100 -15.06 12.98 1.62
CA LYS A 100 -14.95 13.40 3.02
C LYS A 100 -14.43 12.21 3.85
N TYR A 101 -13.24 12.31 4.43
CA TYR A 101 -12.73 11.28 5.33
C TYR A 101 -13.61 11.20 6.59
N ARG A 102 -14.36 10.10 6.76
CA ARG A 102 -15.09 9.85 8.00
C ARG A 102 -14.08 9.43 9.07
N ARG A 103 -13.69 10.37 9.94
CA ARG A 103 -12.83 10.09 11.09
C ARG A 103 -13.50 9.02 11.94
N ARG A 104 -12.89 7.82 12.03
CA ARG A 104 -13.40 6.75 12.89
C ARG A 104 -13.28 7.23 14.34
N LYS A 105 -14.41 7.53 14.99
CA LYS A 105 -14.42 7.81 16.43
C LYS A 105 -13.95 6.55 17.16
N HIS A 106 -12.76 6.60 17.76
CA HIS A 106 -12.34 5.57 18.71
C HIS A 106 -13.31 5.64 19.89
N LYS A 107 -14.16 4.61 20.05
CA LYS A 107 -14.91 4.45 21.30
C LYS A 107 -13.89 4.17 22.39
N SER A 108 -13.44 5.21 23.11
CA SER A 108 -12.66 4.99 24.32
C SER A 108 -13.59 4.24 25.28
N LYS A 109 -13.28 2.97 25.54
CA LYS A 109 -13.85 2.28 26.68
C LYS A 109 -13.16 2.88 27.90
N ARG A 110 -13.77 3.93 28.50
CA ARG A 110 -13.44 4.31 29.87
C ARG A 110 -13.72 3.06 30.72
N ARG A 111 -12.65 2.36 31.10
CA ARG A 111 -12.73 1.35 32.15
C ARG A 111 -13.20 2.11 33.38
N ARG A 112 -14.43 1.85 33.83
CA ARG A 112 -14.85 2.27 35.17
C ARG A 112 -14.02 1.42 36.11
N CYS A 113 -13.15 2.08 36.88
CA CYS A 113 -12.62 1.52 38.11
C CYS A 113 -13.75 1.47 39.14
#